data_AF-A0A1U7ZRZ5-F1
#
_entry.id   AF-A0A1U7ZRZ5-F1
#
_cell.length_a   1.000
_cell.length_b   1.000
_cell.length_c   1.000
_cell.angle_alpha   90.00
_cell.angle_beta   90.00
_cell.angle_gamma   90.00
#
_symmetry.space_group_name_H-M   'P 1'
#
loop_
_entity.id
_entity.type
_entity.pdbx_description
1 polymer ?
#
loop_
_entity_poly.entity_id
_entity_poly.type
_entity_poly.pdbx_seq_one_letter_code
_entity_poly.pdbx_strand_id
1 'polypeptide(L)'
;MSSFTYLPILSQNPNRSNSLFIRTRRRVLPLISSRFYCSCVRRSIMVALNIVAEYAKSNRSSCKKCSKTITVNTLRLGLVSRDSRGFDMTRWHHLSCFPTDSEQIVSAEKIKGFSILKSSDQEALKKLEAGRSQSLKEVSDGDEDGAEGSEGKSSKELKVKKAEAETDELKERSSKKSKVCKPDGAEMDGLDQGNSNESKLCTSGNEANLGIVFSLSGVKDKYKDATLLPKWKAFQTIIFLERDDGLHDSRKIAAFDFDGCLVKTSVKRIGADAWSLLYPSIPQKLQTLYNDGYKLVIFTNESNIERWKNKRQVAVDSKIGRLNKFIKHVKVPIQVFIACGLGSTGGQTEDPFRKPKPGMWRLMEQHFNSGIAIDMDQSFYVGDAAGRINDHSDADIKFAQVLGLKFYLPEEYFGL
;
A
#
# COMPACT_ATOMS: atom_id res chain seq x y z
N MET A 1 -45.16 25.04 -48.20
CA MET A 1 -44.49 24.94 -49.50
C MET A 1 -43.22 25.79 -49.39
N SER A 2 -42.02 25.20 -49.45
CA SER A 2 -41.30 24.80 -50.68
C SER A 2 -40.70 26.02 -51.39
N SER A 3 -39.40 26.12 -51.74
CA SER A 3 -38.27 25.18 -51.61
C SER A 3 -36.90 25.91 -51.75
N PHE A 4 -35.81 25.16 -51.52
CA PHE A 4 -34.41 25.25 -52.06
C PHE A 4 -34.07 26.29 -53.16
N THR A 5 -32.80 26.74 -53.38
CA THR A 5 -31.47 26.11 -53.16
C THR A 5 -30.35 27.18 -53.05
N TYR A 6 -29.06 26.78 -53.03
CA TYR A 6 -27.86 27.62 -52.81
C TYR A 6 -26.74 27.29 -53.85
N LEU A 7 -25.63 28.06 -53.83
CA LEU A 7 -24.34 27.85 -54.56
C LEU A 7 -24.28 28.26 -56.06
N PRO A 8 -23.08 28.45 -56.67
CA PRO A 8 -21.98 29.31 -56.19
C PRO A 8 -21.31 30.13 -57.34
N ILE A 9 -20.36 31.02 -57.00
CA ILE A 9 -19.46 31.66 -57.98
C ILE A 9 -18.03 31.11 -57.83
N LEU A 10 -17.36 30.86 -58.96
CA LEU A 10 -15.96 30.40 -59.04
C LEU A 10 -15.00 31.58 -59.28
N SER A 11 -13.79 31.48 -58.74
CA SER A 11 -12.62 32.27 -59.15
C SER A 11 -11.40 31.35 -59.31
N GLN A 12 -10.37 31.80 -60.03
CA GLN A 12 -9.39 30.90 -60.68
C GLN A 12 -8.01 30.83 -60.00
N ASN A 13 -7.31 29.74 -60.35
CA ASN A 13 -5.88 29.47 -60.18
C ASN A 13 -4.98 30.57 -60.84
N PRO A 14 -3.63 30.62 -60.65
CA PRO A 14 -2.75 29.47 -60.38
C PRO A 14 -1.58 29.65 -59.38
N ASN A 15 -1.06 28.52 -58.89
CA ASN A 15 0.38 28.24 -59.00
C ASN A 15 0.70 26.73 -58.98
N ARG A 16 1.79 26.31 -59.64
CA ARG A 16 2.18 24.89 -59.83
C ARG A 16 3.60 24.60 -59.31
N SER A 17 3.78 23.43 -58.71
CA SER A 17 5.01 22.62 -58.88
C SER A 17 4.70 21.15 -58.59
N ASN A 18 5.29 20.22 -59.36
CA ASN A 18 4.99 18.78 -59.32
C ASN A 18 6.09 17.96 -58.61
N SER A 19 5.72 16.83 -58.02
CA SER A 19 6.55 15.61 -58.01
C SER A 19 5.65 14.36 -57.99
N LEU A 20 6.05 13.29 -58.70
CA LEU A 20 5.18 12.15 -59.01
C LEU A 20 5.21 11.04 -57.95
N PHE A 21 4.07 10.36 -57.79
CA PHE A 21 4.02 8.99 -57.29
C PHE A 21 4.67 8.01 -58.30
N ILE A 22 5.50 7.09 -57.82
CA ILE A 22 5.88 5.86 -58.55
C ILE A 22 5.43 4.66 -57.72
N ARG A 23 4.74 3.70 -58.36
CA ARG A 23 4.00 2.61 -57.69
C ARG A 23 4.39 1.24 -58.25
N THR A 24 5.50 0.68 -57.76
CA THR A 24 6.03 -0.61 -58.24
C THR A 24 5.54 -1.79 -57.40
N ARG A 25 4.70 -2.66 -57.98
CA ARG A 25 4.45 -4.02 -57.46
C ARG A 25 5.75 -4.85 -57.56
N ARG A 26 6.06 -5.68 -56.57
CA ARG A 26 6.95 -6.85 -56.72
C ARG A 26 6.22 -8.15 -56.33
N ARG A 27 6.70 -9.26 -56.89
CA ARG A 27 6.03 -10.57 -56.91
C ARG A 27 6.33 -11.37 -55.63
N VAL A 28 5.41 -12.26 -55.28
CA VAL A 28 5.61 -13.35 -54.32
C VAL A 28 6.15 -14.58 -55.07
N LEU A 29 7.11 -15.31 -54.48
CA LEU A 29 7.27 -16.77 -54.47
C LEU A 29 8.34 -17.12 -53.40
N PRO A 30 8.39 -18.36 -52.85
CA PRO A 30 8.99 -18.62 -51.53
C PRO A 30 10.43 -19.15 -51.56
N LEU A 31 11.13 -19.05 -50.42
CA LEU A 31 12.33 -19.84 -50.11
C LEU A 31 12.28 -20.45 -48.70
N ILE A 32 13.04 -21.53 -48.54
CA ILE A 32 12.88 -22.57 -47.53
C ILE A 32 13.74 -22.32 -46.27
N SER A 33 13.21 -22.76 -45.13
CA SER A 33 13.88 -23.13 -43.85
C SER A 33 15.34 -22.72 -43.60
N SER A 34 15.55 -21.98 -42.50
CA SER A 34 16.58 -22.36 -41.53
C SER A 34 16.16 -21.94 -40.11
N ARG A 35 16.35 -22.82 -39.11
CA ARG A 35 16.17 -22.50 -37.69
C ARG A 35 17.50 -22.04 -37.09
N PHE A 36 17.71 -20.73 -36.95
CA PHE A 36 18.81 -20.23 -36.13
C PHE A 36 18.42 -20.14 -34.65
N TYR A 37 19.00 -21.03 -33.85
CA TYR A 37 18.91 -20.99 -32.39
C TYR A 37 19.79 -19.85 -31.86
N CYS A 38 19.18 -18.70 -31.54
CA CYS A 38 19.92 -17.60 -30.93
C CYS A 38 20.19 -17.89 -29.45
N SER A 39 21.33 -18.51 -29.16
CA SER A 39 21.83 -18.71 -27.79
C SER A 39 22.21 -17.36 -27.19
N CYS A 40 21.25 -16.73 -26.50
CA CYS A 40 21.48 -15.46 -25.81
C CYS A 40 22.27 -15.71 -24.52
N VAL A 41 23.59 -15.82 -24.65
CA VAL A 41 24.53 -15.95 -23.52
C VAL A 41 24.35 -14.77 -22.59
N ARG A 42 23.77 -15.00 -21.41
CA ARG A 42 23.62 -13.99 -20.36
C ARG A 42 25.01 -13.57 -19.87
N ARG A 43 25.49 -12.43 -20.37
CA ARG A 43 26.72 -11.79 -19.91
C ARG A 43 26.49 -11.28 -18.48
N SER A 44 26.83 -12.09 -17.49
CA SER A 44 26.64 -11.77 -16.06
C SER A 44 27.36 -10.47 -15.70
N ILE A 45 26.59 -9.41 -15.45
CA ILE A 45 27.11 -8.14 -14.96
C ILE A 45 27.62 -8.37 -13.53
N MET A 46 28.93 -8.23 -13.33
CA MET A 46 29.56 -8.33 -12.01
C MET A 46 29.18 -7.12 -11.17
N VAL A 47 28.10 -7.23 -10.40
CA VAL A 47 27.73 -6.23 -9.40
C VAL A 47 28.70 -6.35 -8.23
N ALA A 48 29.47 -5.27 -7.97
CA ALA A 48 30.31 -5.19 -6.78
C ALA A 48 29.45 -5.22 -5.51
N LEU A 49 29.68 -6.19 -4.64
CA LEU A 49 28.92 -6.36 -3.40
C LEU A 49 29.55 -5.52 -2.28
N ASN A 50 28.83 -4.51 -1.79
CA ASN A 50 29.29 -3.70 -0.67
C ASN A 50 29.12 -4.49 0.64
N ILE A 51 30.23 -4.72 1.37
CA ILE A 51 30.23 -5.45 2.64
C ILE A 51 30.17 -4.47 3.82
N VAL A 52 29.27 -4.73 4.77
CA VAL A 52 29.08 -3.97 6.01
C VAL A 52 29.31 -4.89 7.21
N ALA A 53 29.97 -4.40 8.26
CA ALA A 53 30.08 -5.08 9.54
C ALA A 53 29.58 -4.19 10.68
N GLU A 54 28.72 -4.74 11.55
CA GLU A 54 28.29 -4.07 12.78
C GLU A 54 27.85 -5.09 13.84
N TYR A 55 27.78 -4.65 15.09
CA TYR A 55 27.05 -5.40 16.12
C TYR A 55 25.54 -5.26 15.93
N ALA A 56 24.79 -6.34 16.16
CA ALA A 56 23.35 -6.33 16.02
C ALA A 56 22.68 -5.43 17.08
N LYS A 57 22.14 -4.28 16.62
CA LYS A 57 21.45 -3.30 17.48
C LYS A 57 20.14 -3.80 18.11
N SER A 58 19.63 -4.95 17.70
CA SER A 58 18.48 -5.66 18.31
C SER A 58 18.34 -7.07 17.74
N ASN A 59 17.57 -7.93 18.44
CA ASN A 59 17.21 -9.30 18.03
C ASN A 59 16.28 -9.37 16.79
N ARG A 60 16.20 -8.32 15.95
CA ARG A 60 15.26 -8.23 14.82
C ARG A 60 15.82 -8.74 13.49
N SER A 61 17.13 -9.05 13.42
CA SER A 61 17.76 -9.62 12.22
C SER A 61 17.92 -11.14 12.33
N SER A 62 17.48 -11.90 11.34
CA SER A 62 17.82 -13.32 11.17
C SER A 62 18.97 -13.50 10.16
N CYS A 63 19.82 -14.50 10.41
CA CYS A 63 20.90 -14.85 9.50
C CYS A 63 20.37 -15.55 8.24
N LYS A 64 20.76 -15.08 7.05
CA LYS A 64 20.27 -15.62 5.78
C LYS A 64 20.84 -17.00 5.36
N LYS A 65 21.86 -17.53 6.04
CA LYS A 65 22.38 -18.91 5.80
C LYS A 65 21.75 -19.94 6.74
N CYS A 66 21.57 -19.63 8.03
CA CYS A 66 21.11 -20.60 9.02
C CYS A 66 19.72 -20.29 9.63
N SER A 67 19.03 -19.24 9.17
CA SER A 67 17.71 -18.74 9.60
C SER A 67 17.55 -18.33 11.08
N LYS A 68 18.46 -18.75 11.97
CA LYS A 68 18.50 -18.35 13.39
C LYS A 68 18.60 -16.83 13.56
N THR A 69 17.95 -16.32 14.60
CA THR A 69 18.00 -14.92 15.03
C THR A 69 19.41 -14.55 15.47
N ILE A 70 19.92 -13.42 14.97
CA ILE A 70 21.16 -12.80 15.44
C ILE A 70 20.83 -12.01 16.71
N THR A 71 21.42 -12.41 17.83
CA THR A 71 21.24 -11.77 19.14
C THR A 71 21.87 -10.37 19.21
N VAL A 72 21.28 -9.51 20.04
CA VAL A 72 21.78 -8.16 20.31
C VAL A 72 23.26 -8.18 20.75
N ASN A 73 24.03 -7.17 20.33
CA ASN A 73 25.48 -7.06 20.54
C ASN A 73 26.34 -8.18 19.95
N THR A 74 25.77 -9.14 19.20
CA THR A 74 26.53 -10.13 18.43
C THR A 74 26.98 -9.53 17.10
N LEU A 75 28.22 -9.83 16.67
CA LEU A 75 28.77 -9.37 15.40
C LEU A 75 27.99 -9.98 14.21
N ARG A 76 27.60 -9.14 13.25
CA ARG A 76 26.96 -9.54 12.00
C ARG A 76 27.62 -8.91 10.78
N LEU A 77 27.68 -9.69 9.71
CA LEU A 77 28.14 -9.26 8.39
C LEU A 77 26.95 -9.10 7.44
N GLY A 78 26.96 -8.03 6.66
CA GLY A 78 25.89 -7.63 5.76
C GLY A 78 26.37 -7.50 4.32
N LEU A 79 25.80 -8.29 3.41
CA LEU A 79 25.96 -8.08 1.97
C LEU A 79 24.91 -7.07 1.48
N VAL A 80 25.35 -5.88 1.07
CA VAL A 80 24.48 -4.84 0.52
C VAL A 80 24.41 -4.97 -1.00
N SER A 81 23.20 -5.17 -1.52
CA SER A 81 22.89 -5.21 -2.95
C SER A 81 21.79 -4.21 -3.27
N ARG A 82 21.96 -3.42 -4.35
CA ARG A 82 20.89 -2.53 -4.82
C ARG A 82 19.80 -3.31 -5.51
N ASP A 83 18.55 -3.01 -5.16
CA ASP A 83 17.38 -3.42 -5.92
C ASP A 83 17.30 -2.67 -7.26
N SER A 84 16.57 -3.24 -8.21
CA SER A 84 16.05 -2.60 -9.44
C SER A 84 15.45 -1.21 -9.23
N ARG A 85 14.93 -0.93 -8.02
CA ARG A 85 14.35 0.35 -7.60
C ARG A 85 15.36 1.30 -6.91
N GLY A 86 16.65 1.00 -6.96
CA GLY A 86 17.74 1.83 -6.41
C GLY A 86 18.01 1.69 -4.89
N PHE A 87 17.15 0.99 -4.14
CA PHE A 87 17.29 0.84 -2.69
C PHE A 87 18.36 -0.20 -2.28
N ASP A 88 19.18 0.14 -1.29
CA ASP A 88 20.20 -0.75 -0.72
C ASP A 88 19.57 -1.84 0.19
N MET A 89 19.52 -3.09 -0.28
CA MET A 89 19.05 -4.24 0.49
C MET A 89 20.23 -4.95 1.18
N THR A 90 20.25 -4.98 2.52
CA THR A 90 21.30 -5.66 3.30
C THR A 90 20.88 -7.08 3.70
N ARG A 91 21.62 -8.10 3.25
CA ARG A 91 21.47 -9.50 3.68
C ARG A 91 22.40 -9.80 4.85
N TRP A 92 21.85 -9.98 6.04
CA TRP A 92 22.62 -10.22 7.28
C TRP A 92 22.96 -11.69 7.53
N HIS A 93 24.16 -11.92 8.07
CA HIS A 93 24.69 -13.23 8.45
C HIS A 93 25.43 -13.15 9.80
N HIS A 94 25.45 -14.25 10.56
CA HIS A 94 26.47 -14.40 11.63
C HIS A 94 27.86 -14.49 11.00
N LEU A 95 28.91 -14.19 11.78
CA LEU A 95 30.31 -14.30 11.38
C LEU A 95 30.65 -15.64 10.69
N SER A 96 30.37 -16.77 11.36
CA SER A 96 30.57 -18.13 10.84
C SER A 96 29.56 -18.56 9.75
N CYS A 97 28.59 -17.72 9.44
CA CYS A 97 27.50 -18.00 8.52
C CYS A 97 27.51 -17.12 7.27
N PHE A 98 28.57 -16.32 7.07
CA PHE A 98 28.79 -15.55 5.85
C PHE A 98 29.13 -16.50 4.67
N PRO A 99 28.73 -16.20 3.43
CA PRO A 99 29.13 -16.97 2.25
C PRO A 99 30.50 -16.50 1.77
N THR A 100 31.56 -17.20 2.18
CA THR A 100 32.96 -16.89 1.80
C THR A 100 33.28 -17.25 0.34
N ASP A 101 32.33 -17.89 -0.35
CA ASP A 101 32.52 -18.59 -1.62
C ASP A 101 32.61 -17.64 -2.84
N SER A 102 32.24 -16.36 -2.68
CA SER A 102 32.42 -15.32 -3.70
C SER A 102 33.72 -14.54 -3.52
N GLU A 103 34.50 -14.38 -4.58
CA GLU A 103 35.85 -13.79 -4.63
C GLU A 103 35.89 -12.24 -4.46
N GLN A 104 35.14 -11.68 -3.50
CA GLN A 104 35.02 -10.22 -3.30
C GLN A 104 35.26 -9.73 -1.87
N ILE A 105 35.90 -10.53 -1.01
CA ILE A 105 36.51 -10.00 0.23
C ILE A 105 37.89 -9.44 -0.12
N VAL A 106 37.92 -8.20 -0.64
CA VAL A 106 39.13 -7.61 -1.23
C VAL A 106 40.11 -7.06 -0.18
N SER A 107 39.62 -6.59 0.97
CA SER A 107 40.41 -6.20 2.17
C SER A 107 39.46 -5.96 3.36
N ALA A 108 39.79 -6.41 4.58
CA ALA A 108 39.00 -6.13 5.79
C ALA A 108 38.78 -4.63 6.03
N GLU A 109 39.80 -3.85 5.72
CA GLU A 109 39.85 -2.39 5.86
C GLU A 109 38.88 -1.65 4.91
N LYS A 110 38.34 -2.35 3.89
CA LYS A 110 37.28 -1.84 3.00
C LYS A 110 35.87 -2.20 3.48
N ILE A 111 35.72 -3.00 4.54
CA ILE A 111 34.42 -3.36 5.11
C ILE A 111 33.86 -2.17 5.89
N LYS A 112 32.73 -1.64 5.45
CA LYS A 112 32.09 -0.46 6.07
C LYS A 112 31.67 -0.81 7.50
N GLY A 113 32.32 -0.18 8.48
CA GLY A 113 32.10 -0.37 9.92
C GLY A 113 33.22 -1.09 10.68
N PHE A 114 34.25 -1.61 9.98
CA PHE A 114 35.39 -2.33 10.60
C PHE A 114 36.03 -1.57 11.77
N SER A 115 36.28 -0.27 11.62
CA SER A 115 36.91 0.59 12.64
C SER A 115 36.08 0.84 13.90
N ILE A 116 34.82 0.38 13.95
CA ILE A 116 33.89 0.53 15.08
C ILE A 116 33.80 -0.79 15.90
N LEU A 117 34.42 -1.86 15.42
CA LEU A 117 34.47 -3.16 16.10
C LEU A 117 35.57 -3.18 17.18
N LYS A 118 35.39 -4.06 18.18
CA LYS A 118 36.44 -4.37 19.17
C LYS A 118 37.65 -5.01 18.49
N SER A 119 38.84 -4.83 19.05
CA SER A 119 40.09 -5.43 18.55
C SER A 119 39.97 -6.95 18.33
N SER A 120 39.40 -7.68 19.29
CA SER A 120 39.15 -9.13 19.18
C SER A 120 38.29 -9.53 17.97
N ASP A 121 37.32 -8.69 17.59
CA ASP A 121 36.42 -8.92 16.46
C ASP A 121 37.05 -8.47 15.14
N GLN A 122 37.90 -7.44 15.16
CA GLN A 122 38.75 -7.03 14.04
C GLN A 122 39.79 -8.12 13.71
N GLU A 123 40.40 -8.71 14.73
CA GLU A 123 41.30 -9.87 14.61
C GLU A 123 40.57 -11.11 14.08
N ALA A 124 39.35 -11.39 14.56
CA ALA A 124 38.53 -12.49 14.04
C ALA A 124 38.21 -12.32 12.54
N LEU A 125 37.92 -11.09 12.08
CA LEU A 125 37.73 -10.80 10.66
C LEU A 125 39.04 -10.90 9.86
N LYS A 126 40.15 -10.34 10.36
CA LYS A 126 41.48 -10.50 9.73
C LYS A 126 41.91 -11.97 9.65
N LYS A 127 41.54 -12.81 10.62
CA LYS A 127 41.81 -14.26 10.62
C LYS A 127 40.95 -15.02 9.60
N LEU A 128 39.72 -14.59 9.33
CA LEU A 128 38.88 -15.15 8.25
C LEU A 128 39.41 -14.81 6.85
N GLU A 129 40.13 -13.70 6.70
CA GLU A 129 40.84 -13.37 5.46
C GLU A 129 42.15 -14.17 5.35
N ALA A 130 42.99 -14.14 6.39
CA ALA A 130 44.29 -14.81 6.41
C ALA A 130 44.20 -16.35 6.26
N GLY A 131 43.13 -16.98 6.78
CA GLY A 131 42.90 -18.43 6.62
C GLY A 131 42.81 -18.89 5.16
N ARG A 132 42.47 -17.99 4.21
CA ARG A 132 42.41 -18.28 2.78
C ARG A 132 43.79 -18.25 2.09
N SER A 133 44.81 -17.69 2.73
CA SER A 133 46.18 -17.65 2.19
C SER A 133 46.94 -18.96 2.41
N GLN A 134 46.54 -19.78 3.39
CA GLN A 134 47.11 -21.12 3.61
C GLN A 134 46.29 -22.22 2.91
N SER A 135 44.96 -22.06 2.77
CA SER A 135 44.09 -23.04 2.08
C SER A 135 44.27 -23.12 0.54
N LEU A 136 45.36 -22.56 0.00
CA LEU A 136 45.77 -22.67 -1.40
C LEU A 136 47.22 -23.17 -1.55
N LYS A 137 47.82 -23.68 -0.45
CA LYS A 137 49.14 -24.34 -0.43
C LYS A 137 49.17 -25.50 0.58
N GLU A 138 48.27 -26.46 0.42
CA GLU A 138 48.42 -27.85 0.91
C GLU A 138 47.21 -28.69 0.45
N VAL A 139 47.30 -29.19 -0.79
CA VAL A 139 46.59 -30.41 -1.24
C VAL A 139 47.59 -31.21 -2.05
N SER A 140 48.41 -31.98 -1.35
CA SER A 140 49.33 -32.98 -1.88
C SER A 140 49.52 -34.01 -0.77
N ASP A 141 48.87 -35.16 -0.96
CA ASP A 141 48.88 -36.34 -0.09
C ASP A 141 48.26 -36.13 1.33
N GLY A 142 47.71 -37.14 2.01
CA GLY A 142 47.42 -38.51 1.56
C GLY A 142 46.99 -39.45 2.70
N ASP A 143 45.68 -39.69 2.81
CA ASP A 143 44.98 -40.85 3.43
C ASP A 143 45.17 -41.24 4.93
N GLU A 144 44.25 -42.13 5.34
CA GLU A 144 44.14 -43.00 6.55
C GLU A 144 43.80 -42.46 7.96
N ASP A 145 42.59 -42.87 8.41
CA ASP A 145 42.17 -43.46 9.70
C ASP A 145 42.33 -42.77 11.09
N GLY A 146 41.33 -43.01 11.97
CA GLY A 146 41.38 -42.63 13.40
C GLY A 146 40.03 -42.66 14.14
N ALA A 147 39.78 -43.73 14.91
CA ALA A 147 38.52 -44.07 15.60
C ALA A 147 38.17 -43.27 16.89
N GLU A 148 36.91 -43.39 17.33
CA GLU A 148 36.37 -43.24 18.72
C GLU A 148 36.48 -41.87 19.44
N GLY A 149 35.72 -41.52 20.50
CA GLY A 149 34.63 -42.20 21.25
C GLY A 149 34.20 -41.36 22.50
N SER A 150 33.28 -41.87 23.34
CA SER A 150 32.86 -41.29 24.67
C SER A 150 32.04 -39.97 24.63
N GLU A 151 30.77 -39.89 25.08
CA GLU A 151 30.23 -39.80 26.47
C GLU A 151 30.69 -38.57 27.29
N GLY A 152 29.86 -37.92 28.13
CA GLY A 152 28.44 -38.15 28.49
C GLY A 152 27.95 -37.22 29.64
N LYS A 153 26.77 -37.53 30.22
CA LYS A 153 26.04 -36.83 31.33
C LYS A 153 25.29 -35.53 30.92
N SER A 154 24.03 -35.24 31.30
CA SER A 154 23.17 -35.54 32.48
C SER A 154 23.48 -34.65 33.71
N SER A 155 22.54 -34.02 34.43
CA SER A 155 21.07 -33.85 34.28
C SER A 155 20.56 -32.79 35.27
N LYS A 156 19.29 -32.32 35.13
CA LYS A 156 18.29 -32.27 36.22
C LYS A 156 16.89 -31.82 35.76
N GLU A 157 15.86 -32.52 36.25
CA GLU A 157 14.46 -32.06 36.25
C GLU A 157 14.17 -31.16 37.46
N LEU A 158 13.07 -30.39 37.42
CA LEU A 158 12.18 -30.17 38.57
C LEU A 158 10.74 -29.88 38.08
N LYS A 159 9.72 -30.36 38.81
CA LYS A 159 8.45 -30.82 38.20
C LYS A 159 7.25 -30.87 39.19
N VAL A 160 6.24 -30.03 39.00
CA VAL A 160 4.99 -29.88 39.80
C VAL A 160 3.91 -29.36 38.81
N LYS A 161 2.74 -29.96 38.44
CA LYS A 161 1.66 -30.82 39.02
C LYS A 161 0.81 -30.14 40.12
N LYS A 162 -0.54 -30.10 40.19
CA LYS A 162 -1.72 -30.46 39.34
C LYS A 162 -2.76 -29.28 39.51
N ALA A 163 -4.08 -29.20 39.21
CA ALA A 163 -5.23 -29.97 38.67
C ALA A 163 -6.26 -28.96 38.07
N GLU A 164 -7.34 -29.22 37.30
CA GLU A 164 -8.13 -30.40 36.89
C GLU A 164 -9.36 -30.79 37.76
N ALA A 165 -10.50 -30.08 37.55
CA ALA A 165 -11.93 -30.50 37.68
C ALA A 165 -12.76 -29.58 36.73
N GLU A 166 -13.64 -30.01 35.80
CA GLU A 166 -14.88 -30.84 35.89
C GLU A 166 -16.07 -30.09 36.54
N THR A 167 -17.33 -30.10 36.04
CA THR A 167 -18.01 -30.63 34.80
C THR A 167 -19.38 -29.91 34.66
N ASP A 168 -20.06 -29.95 33.49
CA ASP A 168 -21.37 -30.65 33.27
C ASP A 168 -22.00 -30.43 31.87
N GLU A 169 -23.10 -31.15 31.56
CA GLU A 169 -23.66 -31.35 30.20
C GLU A 169 -25.21 -31.06 30.07
N LEU A 170 -25.79 -31.33 28.89
CA LEU A 170 -27.22 -31.63 28.58
C LEU A 170 -28.23 -30.54 28.09
N LYS A 171 -28.33 -30.42 26.75
CA LYS A 171 -29.49 -30.77 25.86
C LYS A 171 -30.87 -30.06 25.92
N GLU A 172 -31.66 -30.34 24.85
CA GLU A 172 -33.07 -29.98 24.54
C GLU A 172 -33.33 -28.53 24.08
N ARG A 173 -33.91 -28.17 22.91
CA ARG A 173 -34.68 -28.82 21.81
C ARG A 173 -36.21 -28.87 21.95
N SER A 174 -36.89 -27.78 21.57
CA SER A 174 -38.28 -27.83 21.06
C SER A 174 -38.46 -26.87 19.86
N SER A 175 -39.63 -26.89 19.20
CA SER A 175 -39.82 -26.29 17.86
C SER A 175 -41.29 -26.07 17.48
N LYS A 176 -41.53 -25.43 16.31
CA LYS A 176 -42.81 -25.32 15.55
C LYS A 176 -43.84 -24.28 16.09
N LYS A 177 -44.79 -23.73 15.31
CA LYS A 177 -44.98 -23.59 13.83
C LYS A 177 -46.32 -22.89 13.53
N SER A 178 -46.34 -21.80 12.75
CA SER A 178 -47.51 -21.36 11.94
C SER A 178 -47.19 -20.11 11.10
N LYS A 179 -47.96 -19.72 10.08
CA LYS A 179 -48.53 -20.52 8.97
C LYS A 179 -48.88 -19.58 7.80
N VAL A 180 -48.35 -19.90 6.62
CA VAL A 180 -48.76 -19.53 5.24
C VAL A 180 -50.06 -18.73 5.04
N CYS A 181 -49.98 -17.68 4.22
CA CYS A 181 -51.00 -17.39 3.19
C CYS A 181 -50.36 -16.89 1.86
N LYS A 182 -50.93 -17.37 0.76
CA LYS A 182 -50.81 -16.98 -0.67
C LYS A 182 -52.29 -16.80 -1.15
N PRO A 183 -52.65 -16.35 -2.39
CA PRO A 183 -51.95 -16.50 -3.67
C PRO A 183 -51.89 -15.26 -4.60
N ASP A 184 -51.08 -15.38 -5.66
CA ASP A 184 -51.31 -15.20 -7.12
C ASP A 184 -52.41 -14.21 -7.63
N GLY A 185 -52.32 -13.59 -8.82
CA GLY A 185 -51.30 -13.57 -9.89
C GLY A 185 -51.86 -13.00 -11.22
N ALA A 186 -51.02 -12.47 -12.12
CA ALA A 186 -51.39 -12.05 -13.50
C ALA A 186 -50.12 -11.82 -14.37
N GLU A 187 -50.27 -11.83 -15.70
CA GLU A 187 -49.18 -11.74 -16.71
C GLU A 187 -49.34 -10.52 -17.65
N MET A 188 -48.27 -10.15 -18.38
CA MET A 188 -48.19 -10.14 -19.87
C MET A 188 -47.31 -9.01 -20.47
N ASP A 189 -46.37 -9.44 -21.33
CA ASP A 189 -45.68 -8.82 -22.49
C ASP A 189 -45.10 -7.38 -22.51
N GLY A 190 -43.97 -7.24 -23.24
CA GLY A 190 -43.42 -5.96 -23.69
C GLY A 190 -41.92 -6.00 -24.03
N LEU A 191 -41.55 -6.11 -25.32
CA LEU A 191 -40.17 -6.04 -25.83
C LEU A 191 -39.90 -4.70 -26.53
N ASP A 192 -38.72 -4.09 -26.32
CA ASP A 192 -37.80 -3.69 -27.41
C ASP A 192 -36.38 -3.38 -26.90
N GLN A 193 -35.41 -3.20 -27.80
CA GLN A 193 -34.00 -2.92 -27.54
C GLN A 193 -33.61 -1.47 -27.86
N GLY A 194 -32.61 -0.92 -27.16
CA GLY A 194 -32.05 0.41 -27.45
C GLY A 194 -30.56 0.50 -27.10
N ASN A 195 -29.69 0.34 -28.09
CA ASN A 195 -28.23 0.39 -27.93
C ASN A 195 -27.66 1.78 -28.29
N SER A 196 -26.75 2.34 -27.48
CA SER A 196 -26.01 3.57 -27.80
C SER A 196 -24.63 3.68 -27.15
N ASN A 197 -23.64 3.05 -27.79
CA ASN A 197 -22.25 3.48 -27.98
C ASN A 197 -21.48 4.19 -26.82
N GLU A 198 -20.43 3.52 -26.32
CA GLU A 198 -19.35 4.17 -25.56
C GLU A 198 -18.63 5.26 -26.39
N SER A 199 -18.44 6.45 -25.81
CA SER A 199 -17.62 7.52 -26.39
C SER A 199 -16.16 7.39 -25.95
N LYS A 200 -15.30 6.90 -26.85
CA LYS A 200 -13.88 6.61 -26.60
C LYS A 200 -13.00 7.79 -27.01
N LEU A 201 -12.42 8.52 -26.05
CA LEU A 201 -11.42 9.56 -26.31
C LEU A 201 -10.25 9.47 -25.32
N CYS A 202 -9.03 9.63 -25.82
CA CYS A 202 -7.79 9.40 -25.09
C CYS A 202 -6.95 10.68 -24.99
N THR A 203 -6.33 10.92 -23.83
CA THR A 203 -5.17 11.82 -23.70
C THR A 203 -4.13 11.15 -22.78
N SER A 204 -2.84 11.35 -23.06
CA SER A 204 -1.75 10.55 -22.48
C SER A 204 -1.14 11.12 -21.20
N GLY A 205 -1.00 10.29 -20.17
CA GLY A 205 -0.10 10.51 -19.02
C GLY A 205 0.49 9.17 -18.58
N ASN A 206 1.82 9.03 -18.60
CA ASN A 206 2.48 7.72 -18.57
C ASN A 206 2.96 7.32 -17.16
N GLU A 207 2.00 7.02 -16.28
CA GLU A 207 2.28 6.38 -14.98
C GLU A 207 1.67 4.98 -14.91
N ALA A 208 2.21 4.12 -14.04
CA ALA A 208 1.78 2.73 -13.85
C ALA A 208 0.42 2.66 -13.12
N ASN A 209 -0.64 2.99 -13.86
CA ASN A 209 -2.00 3.10 -13.38
C ASN A 209 -2.56 1.73 -12.98
N LEU A 210 -2.43 1.37 -11.70
CA LEU A 210 -3.24 0.34 -11.04
C LEU A 210 -4.70 0.85 -10.98
N GLY A 211 -5.36 0.82 -12.13
CA GLY A 211 -6.69 1.38 -12.33
C GLY A 211 -7.68 0.76 -11.37
N ILE A 212 -8.09 1.53 -10.36
CA ILE A 212 -9.17 1.18 -9.46
C ILE A 212 -10.46 1.28 -10.28
N VAL A 213 -10.86 0.18 -10.91
CA VAL A 213 -12.11 0.10 -11.68
C VAL A 213 -13.28 0.16 -10.70
N PHE A 214 -13.68 1.37 -10.33
CA PHE A 214 -14.87 1.60 -9.52
C PHE A 214 -16.10 1.24 -10.35
N SER A 215 -17.00 0.47 -9.74
CA SER A 215 -18.29 0.12 -10.32
C SER A 215 -19.35 0.21 -9.23
N LEU A 216 -20.48 0.84 -9.56
CA LEU A 216 -21.65 0.92 -8.69
C LEU A 216 -22.19 -0.48 -8.33
N SER A 217 -22.05 -1.48 -9.20
CA SER A 217 -22.40 -2.88 -8.88
C SER A 217 -21.46 -3.54 -7.87
N GLY A 218 -20.30 -2.95 -7.60
CA GLY A 218 -19.37 -3.37 -6.54
C GLY A 218 -19.62 -2.70 -5.19
N VAL A 219 -20.50 -1.69 -5.13
CA VAL A 219 -20.83 -0.92 -3.92
C VAL A 219 -21.85 -1.68 -3.05
N LYS A 220 -21.69 -1.62 -1.72
CA LYS A 220 -22.46 -2.44 -0.76
C LYS A 220 -22.81 -1.68 0.51
N ASP A 221 -23.99 -1.96 1.09
CA ASP A 221 -24.42 -1.47 2.42
C ASP A 221 -23.74 -2.18 3.60
N LYS A 222 -22.78 -3.08 3.33
CA LYS A 222 -22.06 -3.87 4.33
C LYS A 222 -20.58 -3.93 4.01
N TYR A 223 -19.74 -3.66 5.02
CA TYR A 223 -18.31 -3.95 4.96
C TYR A 223 -18.06 -5.34 5.56
N LYS A 224 -18.00 -6.34 4.67
CA LYS A 224 -17.86 -7.77 5.01
C LYS A 224 -19.06 -8.27 5.82
N ASP A 225 -18.88 -8.57 7.10
CA ASP A 225 -19.94 -8.98 8.03
C ASP A 225 -20.60 -7.78 8.75
N ALA A 226 -19.93 -6.63 8.82
CA ALA A 226 -20.47 -5.44 9.46
C ALA A 226 -21.47 -4.70 8.55
N THR A 227 -22.62 -4.35 9.12
CA THR A 227 -23.65 -3.54 8.46
C THR A 227 -23.33 -2.05 8.66
N LEU A 228 -23.51 -1.25 7.61
CA LEU A 228 -23.25 0.19 7.65
C LEU A 228 -24.52 0.97 8.00
N LEU A 229 -24.36 2.22 8.44
CA LEU A 229 -25.48 3.15 8.62
C LEU A 229 -25.98 3.67 7.26
N PRO A 230 -27.21 4.23 7.17
CA PRO A 230 -27.68 4.90 5.97
C PRO A 230 -26.70 5.97 5.46
N LYS A 231 -26.66 6.15 4.13
CA LYS A 231 -25.64 6.90 3.37
C LYS A 231 -24.19 6.37 3.48
N TRP A 232 -23.87 5.39 4.33
CA TRP A 232 -22.53 4.79 4.37
C TRP A 232 -22.45 3.52 3.52
N LYS A 233 -21.45 3.45 2.64
CA LYS A 233 -21.25 2.35 1.69
C LYS A 233 -19.83 1.79 1.75
N ALA A 234 -19.66 0.55 1.29
CA ALA A 234 -18.38 -0.12 1.12
C ALA A 234 -18.11 -0.43 -0.36
N PHE A 235 -16.85 -0.34 -0.75
CA PHE A 235 -16.32 -0.85 -2.02
C PHE A 235 -14.94 -1.46 -1.75
N GLN A 236 -14.69 -2.70 -2.18
CA GLN A 236 -13.42 -3.41 -1.91
C GLN A 236 -12.96 -3.32 -0.42
N THR A 237 -11.89 -2.58 -0.13
CA THR A 237 -11.27 -2.34 1.19
C THR A 237 -11.58 -0.96 1.77
N ILE A 238 -12.37 -0.12 1.09
CA ILE A 238 -12.74 1.23 1.52
C ILE A 238 -14.21 1.30 1.96
N ILE A 239 -14.48 2.08 3.01
CA ILE A 239 -15.82 2.55 3.40
C ILE A 239 -15.89 4.05 3.08
N PHE A 240 -17.01 4.54 2.55
CA PHE A 240 -17.22 5.95 2.26
C PHE A 240 -18.63 6.41 2.64
N LEU A 241 -18.78 7.72 2.86
CA LEU A 241 -20.06 8.40 3.00
C LEU A 241 -20.52 8.84 1.60
N GLU A 242 -21.75 8.53 1.22
CA GLU A 242 -22.38 9.04 0.00
C GLU A 242 -22.60 10.56 0.09
N ARG A 243 -22.83 11.20 -1.07
CA ARG A 243 -23.10 12.63 -1.14
C ARG A 243 -24.25 13.01 -0.21
N ASP A 244 -23.97 13.94 0.71
CA ASP A 244 -24.99 14.56 1.54
C ASP A 244 -25.53 15.83 0.86
N ASP A 245 -26.71 16.27 1.27
CA ASP A 245 -27.36 17.44 0.69
C ASP A 245 -26.54 18.71 1.01
N GLY A 246 -26.26 19.51 -0.02
CA GLY A 246 -25.34 20.65 0.06
C GLY A 246 -23.85 20.31 -0.12
N LEU A 247 -23.44 19.05 -0.21
CA LEU A 247 -22.04 18.73 -0.55
C LEU A 247 -21.74 19.09 -2.02
N HIS A 248 -21.14 20.24 -2.24
CA HIS A 248 -20.76 20.74 -3.56
C HIS A 248 -19.43 20.15 -4.06
N ASP A 249 -19.35 19.95 -5.38
CA ASP A 249 -18.09 19.66 -6.07
C ASP A 249 -17.32 20.95 -6.33
N SER A 250 -15.99 20.88 -6.31
CA SER A 250 -15.13 22.04 -6.50
C SER A 250 -13.81 21.68 -7.16
N ARG A 251 -13.18 22.68 -7.78
CA ARG A 251 -11.77 22.61 -8.17
C ARG A 251 -10.84 22.74 -6.96
N LYS A 252 -11.29 23.33 -5.86
CA LYS A 252 -10.49 23.52 -4.63
C LYS A 252 -10.87 22.45 -3.61
N ILE A 253 -9.90 21.62 -3.21
CA ILE A 253 -10.10 20.55 -2.23
C ILE A 253 -9.32 20.89 -0.97
N ALA A 254 -10.02 21.00 0.16
CA ALA A 254 -9.43 21.04 1.49
C ALA A 254 -9.59 19.64 2.10
N ALA A 255 -8.49 18.90 2.21
CA ALA A 255 -8.50 17.51 2.64
C ALA A 255 -7.75 17.30 3.97
N PHE A 256 -8.23 16.36 4.78
CA PHE A 256 -7.80 16.19 6.18
C PHE A 256 -7.64 14.70 6.55
N ASP A 257 -6.78 14.37 7.52
CA ASP A 257 -7.01 13.20 8.39
C ASP A 257 -8.03 13.55 9.50
N PHE A 258 -8.43 12.56 10.30
CA PHE A 258 -9.37 12.68 11.39
C PHE A 258 -8.71 12.47 12.77
N ASP A 259 -8.01 11.36 12.99
CA ASP A 259 -7.57 10.85 14.30
C ASP A 259 -6.17 11.40 14.65
N GLY A 260 -6.13 12.59 15.27
CA GLY A 260 -4.89 13.33 15.51
C GLY A 260 -4.80 14.65 14.74
N CYS A 261 -5.66 14.84 13.72
CA CYS A 261 -5.73 16.05 12.90
C CYS A 261 -6.98 16.91 13.19
N LEU A 262 -8.18 16.34 13.07
CA LEU A 262 -9.43 17.07 13.36
C LEU A 262 -9.92 16.82 14.80
N VAL A 263 -9.66 15.62 15.33
CA VAL A 263 -10.12 15.20 16.65
C VAL A 263 -9.02 14.52 17.46
N LYS A 264 -9.01 14.79 18.77
CA LYS A 264 -8.32 13.98 19.78
C LYS A 264 -9.17 12.74 20.04
N THR A 265 -8.66 11.57 19.71
CA THR A 265 -9.32 10.28 19.95
C THR A 265 -8.47 9.44 20.89
N SER A 266 -9.13 8.67 21.76
CA SER A 266 -8.41 7.93 22.81
C SER A 266 -8.35 6.46 22.47
N VAL A 267 -7.14 5.92 22.23
CA VAL A 267 -6.93 4.46 22.07
C VAL A 267 -7.39 3.63 23.28
N LYS A 268 -7.69 4.27 24.43
CA LYS A 268 -8.25 3.64 25.63
C LYS A 268 -9.78 3.70 25.73
N ARG A 269 -10.47 4.49 24.91
CA ARG A 269 -11.95 4.62 24.90
C ARG A 269 -12.48 4.24 23.53
N ILE A 270 -13.38 3.26 23.46
CA ILE A 270 -14.02 2.81 22.22
C ILE A 270 -15.49 3.24 22.26
N GLY A 271 -16.00 3.77 21.15
CA GLY A 271 -17.39 4.21 21.02
C GLY A 271 -17.54 5.45 20.13
N ALA A 272 -18.78 5.77 19.75
CA ALA A 272 -19.10 6.93 18.91
C ALA A 272 -18.74 8.28 19.55
N ASP A 273 -18.66 8.34 20.88
CA ASP A 273 -18.40 9.55 21.67
C ASP A 273 -16.95 9.63 22.20
N ALA A 274 -16.08 8.74 21.74
CA ALA A 274 -14.68 8.64 22.19
C ALA A 274 -13.74 9.69 21.55
N TRP A 275 -14.22 10.92 21.38
CA TRP A 275 -13.52 12.01 20.70
C TRP A 275 -13.73 13.37 21.39
N SER A 276 -12.83 14.31 21.10
CA SER A 276 -13.06 15.76 21.24
C SER A 276 -12.36 16.47 20.08
N LEU A 277 -12.63 17.76 19.84
CA LEU A 277 -11.82 18.54 18.89
C LEU A 277 -10.33 18.52 19.25
N LEU A 278 -9.45 18.58 18.25
CA LEU A 278 -8.01 18.83 18.47
C LEU A 278 -7.79 20.28 18.93
N TYR A 279 -8.36 21.24 18.19
CA TYR A 279 -8.36 22.68 18.47
C TYR A 279 -9.79 23.26 18.39
N PRO A 280 -10.13 24.28 19.21
CA PRO A 280 -11.47 24.88 19.21
C PRO A 280 -11.81 25.70 17.96
N SER A 281 -10.78 26.10 17.18
CA SER A 281 -10.88 26.84 15.92
C SER A 281 -11.44 26.02 14.74
N ILE A 282 -11.39 24.67 14.84
CA ILE A 282 -11.68 23.75 13.73
C ILE A 282 -13.07 23.95 13.11
N PRO A 283 -14.19 24.06 13.87
CA PRO A 283 -15.51 24.28 13.28
C PRO A 283 -15.57 25.56 12.45
N GLN A 284 -15.00 26.66 12.95
CA GLN A 284 -14.97 27.95 12.25
C GLN A 284 -14.08 27.89 11.00
N LYS A 285 -12.88 27.32 11.08
CA LYS A 285 -11.97 27.20 9.93
C LYS A 285 -12.55 26.31 8.82
N LEU A 286 -13.25 25.23 9.16
CA LEU A 286 -13.97 24.42 8.17
C LEU A 286 -15.18 25.16 7.56
N GLN A 287 -15.91 25.94 8.35
CA GLN A 287 -17.00 26.80 7.85
C GLN A 287 -16.50 27.88 6.88
N THR A 288 -15.39 28.56 7.20
CA THR A 288 -14.73 29.52 6.30
C THR A 288 -14.32 28.85 4.99
N LEU A 289 -13.60 27.73 5.03
CA LEU A 289 -13.19 27.00 3.82
C LEU A 289 -14.38 26.59 2.95
N TYR A 290 -15.45 26.07 3.55
CA TYR A 290 -16.66 25.70 2.82
C TYR A 290 -17.31 26.91 2.12
N ASN A 291 -17.44 28.04 2.83
CA ASN A 291 -17.97 29.29 2.30
C ASN A 291 -17.06 29.89 1.20
N ASP A 292 -15.75 29.72 1.30
CA ASP A 292 -14.76 30.06 0.27
C ASP A 292 -14.82 29.13 -0.97
N GLY A 293 -15.75 28.17 -1.00
CA GLY A 293 -15.95 27.24 -2.12
C GLY A 293 -14.95 26.08 -2.17
N TYR A 294 -14.34 25.71 -1.03
CA TYR A 294 -13.60 24.45 -0.94
C TYR A 294 -14.55 23.28 -0.69
N LYS A 295 -14.34 22.18 -1.41
CA LYS A 295 -14.90 20.89 -1.04
C LYS A 295 -14.09 20.31 0.12
N LEU A 296 -14.76 20.00 1.22
CA LEU A 296 -14.15 19.41 2.41
C LEU A 296 -14.13 17.88 2.29
N VAL A 297 -12.96 17.27 2.50
CA VAL A 297 -12.78 15.81 2.39
C VAL A 297 -11.98 15.24 3.57
N ILE A 298 -12.44 14.14 4.17
CA ILE A 298 -11.69 13.38 5.17
C ILE A 298 -11.19 12.08 4.54
N PHE A 299 -9.88 11.86 4.62
CA PHE A 299 -9.17 10.64 4.21
C PHE A 299 -8.51 10.01 5.42
N THR A 300 -9.02 8.89 5.94
CA THR A 300 -8.53 8.30 7.20
C THR A 300 -8.25 6.79 7.10
N ASN A 301 -7.21 6.34 7.81
CA ASN A 301 -6.70 4.96 7.80
C ASN A 301 -7.19 4.16 9.02
N GLU A 302 -8.19 3.27 8.89
CA GLU A 302 -8.80 2.54 10.02
C GLU A 302 -8.55 1.02 9.94
N SER A 303 -7.29 0.58 10.14
CA SER A 303 -6.96 -0.85 10.04
C SER A 303 -7.60 -1.75 11.10
N ASN A 304 -8.18 -1.18 12.16
CA ASN A 304 -8.85 -1.95 13.22
C ASN A 304 -10.12 -2.63 12.71
N ILE A 305 -10.83 -2.01 11.75
CA ILE A 305 -12.00 -2.61 11.09
C ILE A 305 -11.60 -3.92 10.39
N GLU A 306 -10.45 -3.99 9.73
CA GLU A 306 -10.00 -5.24 9.11
C GLU A 306 -9.43 -6.24 10.12
N ARG A 307 -8.60 -5.77 11.05
CA ARG A 307 -7.92 -6.61 12.06
C ARG A 307 -8.91 -7.28 13.03
N TRP A 308 -9.89 -6.56 13.55
CA TRP A 308 -10.76 -7.02 14.64
C TRP A 308 -11.96 -7.81 14.13
N LYS A 309 -11.71 -8.93 13.42
CA LYS A 309 -12.74 -9.76 12.78
C LYS A 309 -13.99 -9.98 13.66
N ASN A 310 -13.78 -10.49 14.88
CA ASN A 310 -14.87 -10.84 15.81
C ASN A 310 -15.50 -9.62 16.53
N LYS A 311 -15.03 -8.39 16.25
CA LYS A 311 -15.55 -7.12 16.79
C LYS A 311 -15.71 -6.06 15.69
N ARG A 312 -15.85 -6.47 14.42
CA ARG A 312 -15.81 -5.55 13.28
C ARG A 312 -16.93 -4.52 13.31
N GLN A 313 -18.15 -4.94 13.66
CA GLN A 313 -19.29 -4.01 13.84
C GLN A 313 -18.94 -2.91 14.86
N VAL A 314 -18.40 -3.28 16.03
CA VAL A 314 -18.00 -2.30 17.07
C VAL A 314 -16.92 -1.33 16.59
N ALA A 315 -15.97 -1.78 15.75
CA ALA A 315 -14.96 -0.90 15.15
C ALA A 315 -15.57 0.06 14.12
N VAL A 316 -16.48 -0.44 13.27
CA VAL A 316 -17.24 0.34 12.29
C VAL A 316 -18.12 1.39 12.99
N ASP A 317 -18.95 0.98 13.95
CA ASP A 317 -19.85 1.85 14.72
C ASP A 317 -19.07 2.94 15.48
N SER A 318 -17.93 2.58 16.06
CA SER A 318 -17.04 3.54 16.75
C SER A 318 -16.41 4.54 15.78
N LYS A 319 -15.99 4.15 14.58
CA LYS A 319 -15.40 5.09 13.60
C LYS A 319 -16.47 5.96 12.92
N ILE A 320 -17.50 5.34 12.36
CA ILE A 320 -18.62 6.04 11.70
C ILE A 320 -19.37 6.92 12.70
N GLY A 321 -19.61 6.45 13.93
CA GLY A 321 -20.26 7.22 14.98
C GLY A 321 -19.50 8.48 15.36
N ARG A 322 -18.16 8.41 15.48
CA ARG A 322 -17.31 9.59 15.70
C ARG A 322 -17.38 10.58 14.53
N LEU A 323 -17.29 10.08 13.30
CA LEU A 323 -17.35 10.90 12.07
C LEU A 323 -18.70 11.61 11.92
N ASN A 324 -19.82 10.90 12.06
CA ASN A 324 -21.17 11.48 12.00
C ASN A 324 -21.38 12.54 13.09
N LYS A 325 -20.90 12.30 14.32
CA LYS A 325 -21.01 13.27 15.43
C LYS A 325 -20.11 14.49 15.22
N PHE A 326 -18.93 14.32 14.62
CA PHE A 326 -18.07 15.44 14.21
C PHE A 326 -18.71 16.30 13.11
N ILE A 327 -19.21 15.70 12.02
CA ILE A 327 -19.86 16.42 10.91
C ILE A 327 -21.05 17.25 11.44
N LYS A 328 -21.92 16.62 12.25
CA LYS A 328 -23.04 17.31 12.90
C LYS A 328 -22.62 18.45 13.84
N HIS A 329 -21.43 18.36 14.45
CA HIS A 329 -20.89 19.40 15.32
C HIS A 329 -20.31 20.58 14.53
N VAL A 330 -19.58 20.33 13.43
CA VAL A 330 -18.97 21.40 12.60
C VAL A 330 -19.95 22.06 11.63
N LYS A 331 -21.13 21.45 11.40
CA LYS A 331 -22.24 22.02 10.61
C LYS A 331 -21.90 22.40 9.16
N VAL A 332 -20.99 21.65 8.55
CA VAL A 332 -20.66 21.72 7.12
C VAL A 332 -20.68 20.32 6.50
N PRO A 333 -21.10 20.17 5.24
CA PRO A 333 -21.05 18.89 4.54
C PRO A 333 -19.60 18.51 4.26
N ILE A 334 -19.23 17.26 4.55
CA ILE A 334 -17.87 16.73 4.39
C ILE A 334 -17.96 15.36 3.71
N GLN A 335 -17.23 15.20 2.61
CA GLN A 335 -17.04 13.92 1.95
C GLN A 335 -16.09 13.05 2.80
N VAL A 336 -16.43 11.79 3.10
CA VAL A 336 -15.57 10.92 3.93
C VAL A 336 -15.19 9.62 3.25
N PHE A 337 -13.92 9.25 3.41
CA PHE A 337 -13.30 8.02 2.93
C PHE A 337 -12.45 7.36 4.03
N ILE A 338 -12.67 6.07 4.27
CA ILE A 338 -12.05 5.26 5.32
C ILE A 338 -11.36 4.06 4.68
N ALA A 339 -10.04 4.10 4.55
CA ALA A 339 -9.25 2.95 4.12
C ALA A 339 -9.14 1.94 5.27
N CYS A 340 -9.90 0.86 5.18
CA CYS A 340 -9.97 -0.16 6.23
C CYS A 340 -8.87 -1.22 6.10
N GLY A 341 -8.24 -1.34 4.93
CA GLY A 341 -7.26 -2.39 4.65
C GLY A 341 -5.92 -2.22 5.37
N LEU A 342 -5.11 -3.28 5.23
CA LEU A 342 -3.80 -3.40 5.87
C LEU A 342 -2.69 -2.83 4.97
N GLY A 343 -1.65 -2.26 5.58
CA GLY A 343 -0.38 -1.98 4.88
C GLY A 343 0.49 -3.25 4.79
N SER A 344 1.67 -3.14 4.19
CA SER A 344 2.63 -4.25 4.06
C SER A 344 2.83 -5.06 5.35
N THR A 345 2.28 -6.26 5.40
CA THR A 345 2.64 -7.29 6.40
C THR A 345 2.78 -8.65 5.72
N GLY A 346 3.95 -9.28 5.86
CA GLY A 346 4.15 -10.68 5.47
C GLY A 346 4.02 -11.00 3.97
N GLY A 347 4.31 -10.05 3.08
CA GLY A 347 4.27 -10.27 1.62
C GLY A 347 2.88 -10.15 0.99
N GLN A 348 1.86 -9.72 1.74
CA GLN A 348 0.57 -9.32 1.15
C GLN A 348 0.71 -8.01 0.37
N THR A 349 -0.08 -7.89 -0.70
CA THR A 349 -0.28 -6.64 -1.45
C THR A 349 -0.83 -5.54 -0.55
N GLU A 350 -0.24 -4.35 -0.61
CA GLU A 350 -0.72 -3.19 0.15
C GLU A 350 -2.10 -2.74 -0.34
N ASP A 351 -3.00 -2.39 0.59
CA ASP A 351 -4.29 -1.79 0.27
C ASP A 351 -4.09 -0.48 -0.53
N PRO A 352 -4.56 -0.38 -1.79
CA PRO A 352 -4.31 0.80 -2.64
C PRO A 352 -5.03 2.06 -2.15
N PHE A 353 -6.04 1.92 -1.28
CA PHE A 353 -6.71 3.04 -0.65
C PHE A 353 -5.94 3.55 0.59
N ARG A 354 -5.08 2.74 1.21
CA ARG A 354 -4.42 3.09 2.46
C ARG A 354 -3.33 4.13 2.26
N LYS A 355 -3.44 5.30 2.90
CA LYS A 355 -2.38 6.33 2.91
C LYS A 355 -1.04 5.69 3.37
N PRO A 356 0.08 5.91 2.66
CA PRO A 356 0.30 6.97 1.67
C PRO A 356 -0.09 6.65 0.21
N LYS A 357 -0.78 5.54 -0.09
CA LYS A 357 -1.26 5.27 -1.45
C LYS A 357 -2.37 6.26 -1.86
N PRO A 358 -2.44 6.67 -3.14
CA PRO A 358 -3.36 7.72 -3.59
C PRO A 358 -4.80 7.22 -3.84
N GLY A 359 -5.14 5.96 -3.56
CA GLY A 359 -6.39 5.35 -4.05
C GLY A 359 -7.68 6.01 -3.54
N MET A 360 -7.71 6.53 -2.30
CA MET A 360 -8.88 7.32 -1.84
C MET A 360 -9.01 8.64 -2.60
N TRP A 361 -7.89 9.31 -2.91
CA TRP A 361 -7.93 10.55 -3.70
C TRP A 361 -8.36 10.29 -5.14
N ARG A 362 -7.76 9.30 -5.81
CA ARG A 362 -8.11 8.95 -7.20
C ARG A 362 -9.59 8.54 -7.31
N LEU A 363 -10.12 7.79 -6.34
CA LEU A 363 -11.56 7.49 -6.26
C LEU A 363 -12.41 8.77 -6.15
N MET A 364 -12.03 9.69 -5.25
CA MET A 364 -12.75 10.96 -5.03
C MET A 364 -12.76 11.84 -6.30
N GLU A 365 -11.58 12.03 -6.88
CA GLU A 365 -11.30 12.78 -8.10
C GLU A 365 -12.11 12.25 -9.30
N GLN A 366 -12.06 10.94 -9.53
CA GLN A 366 -12.66 10.30 -10.71
C GLN A 366 -14.18 10.10 -10.60
N HIS A 367 -14.71 9.82 -9.41
CA HIS A 367 -16.10 9.34 -9.26
C HIS A 367 -16.97 10.19 -8.34
N PHE A 368 -16.39 11.05 -7.49
CA PHE A 368 -17.16 11.85 -6.52
C PHE A 368 -17.07 13.36 -6.76
N ASN A 369 -16.34 13.84 -7.78
CA ASN A 369 -16.15 15.27 -8.09
C ASN A 369 -16.79 15.74 -9.42
N SER A 370 -17.74 14.97 -9.99
CA SER A 370 -18.46 15.27 -11.25
C SER A 370 -17.56 15.65 -12.45
N GLY A 371 -16.34 15.10 -12.51
CA GLY A 371 -15.37 15.41 -13.57
C GLY A 371 -14.76 16.82 -13.49
N ILE A 372 -15.02 17.59 -12.43
CA ILE A 372 -14.39 18.89 -12.22
C ILE A 372 -12.91 18.66 -11.92
N ALA A 373 -12.04 19.16 -12.81
CA ALA A 373 -10.60 19.12 -12.64
C ALA A 373 -10.17 19.86 -11.36
N ILE A 374 -9.29 19.24 -10.58
CA ILE A 374 -8.82 19.78 -9.31
C ILE A 374 -7.63 20.71 -9.56
N ASP A 375 -7.73 21.91 -8.99
CA ASP A 375 -6.66 22.89 -8.90
C ASP A 375 -5.73 22.48 -7.73
N MET A 376 -4.62 21.84 -8.07
CA MET A 376 -3.68 21.28 -7.08
C MET A 376 -2.88 22.37 -6.36
N ASP A 377 -2.73 23.56 -6.97
CA ASP A 377 -2.08 24.71 -6.34
C ASP A 377 -2.98 25.40 -5.30
N GLN A 378 -4.30 25.37 -5.50
CA GLN A 378 -5.26 25.83 -4.50
C GLN A 378 -5.66 24.73 -3.50
N SER A 379 -5.39 23.46 -3.79
CA SER A 379 -5.76 22.33 -2.92
C SER A 379 -4.65 21.94 -1.94
N PHE A 380 -5.03 21.34 -0.80
CA PHE A 380 -4.08 20.97 0.26
C PHE A 380 -4.54 19.78 1.10
N TYR A 381 -3.58 19.19 1.83
CA TYR A 381 -3.79 18.15 2.82
C TYR A 381 -3.28 18.56 4.22
N VAL A 382 -4.03 18.22 5.27
CA VAL A 382 -3.62 18.42 6.67
C VAL A 382 -3.67 17.08 7.41
N GLY A 383 -2.61 16.74 8.16
CA GLY A 383 -2.53 15.46 8.88
C GLY A 383 -1.38 15.41 9.89
N ASP A 384 -1.50 14.60 10.95
CA ASP A 384 -0.46 14.50 11.99
C ASP A 384 0.71 13.58 11.59
N ALA A 385 0.50 12.67 10.65
CA ALA A 385 1.49 11.66 10.26
C ALA A 385 2.57 12.23 9.32
N ALA A 386 3.40 13.11 9.85
CA ALA A 386 4.45 13.83 9.12
C ALA A 386 5.86 13.23 9.27
N GLY A 387 6.02 12.12 9.99
CA GLY A 387 7.32 11.43 10.17
C GLY A 387 8.28 12.09 11.15
N ARG A 388 7.79 12.99 12.01
CA ARG A 388 8.55 13.62 13.09
C ARG A 388 8.82 12.60 14.21
N ILE A 389 9.72 12.94 15.14
CA ILE A 389 10.23 12.03 16.19
C ILE A 389 9.12 11.34 17.01
N ASN A 390 8.01 12.04 17.25
CA ASN A 390 6.87 11.54 18.04
C ASN A 390 5.65 11.14 17.18
N ASP A 391 5.72 11.24 15.85
CA ASP A 391 4.59 10.90 14.98
C ASP A 391 4.42 9.39 14.90
N HIS A 392 3.16 8.95 14.82
CA HIS A 392 2.83 7.53 14.75
C HIS A 392 3.21 6.89 13.41
N SER A 393 3.32 7.70 12.33
CA SER A 393 3.80 7.32 11.01
C SER A 393 4.14 8.55 10.15
N ASP A 394 4.57 8.33 8.91
CA ASP A 394 4.80 9.36 7.88
C ASP A 394 3.77 9.29 6.73
N ALA A 395 2.60 8.73 7.01
CA ALA A 395 1.60 8.39 5.99
C ALA A 395 0.92 9.62 5.34
N ASP A 396 0.82 10.74 6.03
CA ASP A 396 0.04 11.91 5.59
C ASP A 396 0.88 12.85 4.73
N ILE A 397 2.11 13.15 5.17
CA ILE A 397 3.06 13.92 4.37
C ILE A 397 3.38 13.18 3.07
N LYS A 398 3.53 11.84 3.10
CA LYS A 398 3.75 11.04 1.90
C LYS A 398 2.51 10.93 1.01
N PHE A 399 1.30 10.92 1.57
CA PHE A 399 0.06 10.97 0.78
C PHE A 399 -0.02 12.30 0.01
N ALA A 400 0.26 13.43 0.66
CA ALA A 400 0.33 14.73 0.01
C ALA A 400 1.43 14.79 -1.07
N GLN A 401 2.65 14.32 -0.76
CA GLN A 401 3.78 14.26 -1.71
C GLN A 401 3.48 13.42 -2.96
N VAL A 402 2.87 12.24 -2.80
CA VAL A 402 2.49 11.35 -3.92
C VAL A 402 1.39 11.96 -4.80
N LEU A 403 0.63 12.93 -4.28
CA LEU A 403 -0.41 13.65 -5.01
C LEU A 403 0.05 15.02 -5.54
N GLY A 404 1.22 15.52 -5.12
CA GLY A 404 1.65 16.89 -5.42
C GLY A 404 0.86 17.98 -4.66
N LEU A 405 0.20 17.64 -3.54
CA LEU A 405 -0.56 18.58 -2.73
C LEU A 405 0.33 19.36 -1.77
N LYS A 406 -0.07 20.61 -1.48
CA LYS A 406 0.44 21.37 -0.33
C LYS A 406 0.08 20.62 0.96
N PHE A 407 1.01 20.58 1.92
CA PHE A 407 0.85 19.89 3.20
C PHE A 407 1.01 20.86 4.37
N TYR A 408 0.18 20.71 5.39
CA TYR A 408 0.25 21.48 6.63
C TYR A 408 0.10 20.57 7.85
N LEU A 409 0.74 20.92 8.96
CA LEU A 409 0.51 20.25 10.25
C LEU A 409 -0.78 20.79 10.91
N PRO A 410 -1.50 19.98 11.71
CA PRO A 410 -2.69 20.43 12.42
C PRO A 410 -2.43 21.62 13.37
N GLU A 411 -1.28 21.66 14.04
CA GLU A 411 -0.85 22.78 14.87
C GLU A 411 -0.60 24.08 14.08
N GLU A 412 -0.03 23.99 12.88
CA GLU A 412 0.21 25.15 12.00
C GLU A 412 -1.11 25.67 11.43
N TYR A 413 -1.99 24.75 11.02
CA TYR A 413 -3.23 25.08 10.31
C TYR A 413 -4.36 25.52 11.26
N PHE A 414 -4.48 24.88 12.42
CA PHE A 414 -5.57 25.09 13.38
C PHE A 414 -5.14 25.63 14.76
N GLY A 415 -3.85 25.60 15.11
CA GLY A 415 -3.36 26.07 16.42
C GLY A 415 -3.44 27.59 16.62
N LEU A 416 -3.57 28.35 15.53
CA LEU A 416 -3.88 29.78 15.47
C LEU A 416 -5.40 30.02 15.44
#